data_AF-A0A1W1VXX6-F1
#
_entry.id   AF-A0A1W1VXX6-F1
#
_cell.length_a   1.000
_cell.length_b   1.000
_cell.length_c   1.000
_cell.angle_alpha   90.00
_cell.angle_beta   90.00
_cell.angle_gamma   90.00
#
_symmetry.space_group_name_H-M   'P 1'
#
loop_
_entity.id
_entity.type
_entity.pdbx_description
1 polymer ?
#
loop_
_entity_poly.entity_id
_entity_poly.type
_entity_poly.pdbx_seq_one_letter_code
_entity_poly.pdbx_strand_id
1 'polypeptide(L)'
;MNEDLRLSLANNAKQWLALSLSISSAEKVVFKSIHDGFLASHGPEFMVHVYRTTFEQALESMPDAERNKLLYTFREAMDKAIDEHHDIAAA
;
A
#
# COMPACT_ATOMS: atom_id res chain seq x y z
N MET A 1 -18.31 -27.95 -21.49
CA MET A 1 -18.41 -26.63 -20.86
C MET A 1 -18.69 -25.63 -21.96
N ASN A 2 -19.78 -24.84 -21.87
CA ASN A 2 -20.23 -23.99 -22.98
C ASN A 2 -19.34 -22.73 -23.09
N GLU A 3 -18.90 -22.36 -24.29
CA GLU A 3 -17.99 -21.25 -24.55
C GLU A 3 -18.57 -19.90 -24.08
N ASP A 4 -19.88 -19.73 -24.18
CA ASP A 4 -20.60 -18.56 -23.66
C ASP A 4 -20.44 -18.40 -22.14
N LEU A 5 -20.44 -19.52 -21.40
CA LEU A 5 -20.25 -19.51 -19.95
C LEU A 5 -18.82 -19.09 -19.59
N ARG A 6 -17.84 -19.51 -20.39
CA ARG A 6 -16.42 -19.16 -20.21
C ARG A 6 -16.15 -17.69 -20.50
N LEU A 7 -16.77 -17.14 -21.56
CA LEU A 7 -16.71 -15.72 -21.90
C LEU A 7 -17.36 -14.84 -20.83
N SER A 8 -18.52 -15.26 -20.30
CA SER A 8 -19.22 -14.55 -19.23
C SER A 8 -18.37 -14.46 -17.94
N LEU A 9 -17.74 -15.57 -17.52
CA LEU A 9 -16.85 -15.61 -16.36
C LEU A 9 -15.62 -14.72 -16.53
N ALA A 10 -14.99 -14.77 -17.71
CA ALA A 10 -13.82 -13.93 -18.00
C ALA A 10 -14.18 -12.43 -18.00
N ASN A 11 -15.36 -12.07 -18.51
CA ASN A 11 -15.83 -10.69 -18.51
C ASN A 11 -16.15 -10.19 -17.09
N ASN A 12 -16.79 -11.03 -16.28
CA ASN A 12 -17.08 -10.72 -14.89
C ASN A 12 -15.79 -10.53 -14.06
N ALA A 13 -14.79 -11.40 -14.23
CA ALA A 13 -13.50 -11.27 -13.56
C ALA A 13 -12.77 -9.95 -13.92
N LYS A 14 -12.84 -9.52 -15.19
CA LYS A 14 -12.27 -8.24 -15.63
C LYS A 14 -12.98 -7.04 -14.97
N GLN A 15 -14.30 -7.10 -14.85
CA GLN A 15 -15.08 -6.04 -14.20
C GLN A 15 -14.76 -5.94 -12.70
N TRP A 16 -14.65 -7.08 -12.01
CA TRP A 16 -14.23 -7.11 -10.60
C TRP A 16 -12.81 -6.58 -10.39
N LEU A 17 -11.87 -6.93 -11.27
CA LEU A 17 -10.51 -6.39 -11.22
C LEU A 17 -10.50 -4.88 -11.45
N ALA A 18 -11.23 -4.39 -12.45
CA ALA A 18 -11.34 -2.96 -12.73
C ALA A 18 -11.96 -2.19 -11.55
N LEU A 19 -12.98 -2.76 -10.90
CA LEU A 19 -13.58 -2.18 -9.70
C LEU A 19 -12.59 -2.15 -8.52
N SER A 20 -11.88 -3.25 -8.28
CA SER A 20 -10.85 -3.34 -7.23
C SER A 20 -9.72 -2.30 -7.45
N LEU A 21 -9.26 -2.14 -8.69
CA LEU A 21 -8.27 -1.12 -9.06
C LEU A 21 -8.81 0.29 -8.90
N SER A 22 -10.08 0.52 -9.25
CA SER A 22 -10.76 1.82 -9.06
C SER A 22 -10.86 2.18 -7.58
N ILE A 23 -11.28 1.24 -6.73
CA ILE A 23 -11.32 1.40 -5.27
C ILE A 23 -9.92 1.72 -4.74
N SER A 24 -8.90 0.95 -5.13
CA SER A 24 -7.50 1.22 -4.75
C SER A 24 -7.01 2.60 -5.20
N SER A 25 -7.45 3.09 -6.36
CA SER A 25 -7.07 4.41 -6.85
C SER A 25 -7.72 5.54 -6.04
N ALA A 26 -8.99 5.39 -5.65
CA ALA A 26 -9.68 6.35 -4.80
C ALA A 26 -9.07 6.37 -3.38
N GLU A 27 -8.75 5.19 -2.83
CA GLU A 27 -8.09 5.06 -1.52
C GLU A 27 -6.72 5.74 -1.51
N LYS A 28 -5.94 5.63 -2.60
CA LYS A 28 -4.65 6.34 -2.74
C LYS A 28 -4.82 7.86 -2.74
N VAL A 29 -5.84 8.38 -3.41
CA VAL A 29 -6.12 9.84 -3.43
C VAL A 29 -6.50 10.34 -2.05
N VAL A 30 -7.36 9.60 -1.35
CA VAL A 30 -7.77 9.94 0.03
C VAL A 30 -6.57 9.87 0.98
N PHE A 31 -5.78 8.79 0.92
CA PHE A 31 -4.57 8.65 1.72
C PHE A 31 -3.61 9.82 1.49
N LYS A 32 -3.35 10.16 0.22
CA LYS A 32 -2.48 11.29 -0.13
C LYS A 32 -2.98 12.60 0.47
N SER A 33 -4.27 12.90 0.36
CA SER A 33 -4.85 14.12 0.91
C SER A 33 -4.67 14.22 2.44
N ILE A 34 -4.97 13.13 3.16
CA ILE A 34 -4.79 13.05 4.61
C ILE A 34 -3.31 13.21 4.95
N HIS A 35 -2.46 12.40 4.33
CA HIS A 35 -1.02 12.39 4.56
C HIS A 35 -0.39 13.77 4.35
N ASP A 36 -0.58 14.35 3.17
CA ASP A 36 0.08 15.60 2.78
C ASP A 36 -0.41 16.76 3.66
N GLY A 37 -1.68 16.75 4.07
CA GLY A 37 -2.23 17.74 5.01
C GLY A 37 -1.57 17.69 6.39
N PHE A 38 -1.42 16.50 6.96
CA PHE A 38 -0.76 16.32 8.26
C PHE A 38 0.75 16.56 8.17
N LEU A 39 1.41 16.11 7.11
CA LEU A 39 2.82 16.36 6.86
C LEU A 39 3.10 17.87 6.77
N ALA A 40 2.29 18.62 6.02
CA ALA A 40 2.44 20.07 5.90
C ALA A 40 2.23 20.81 7.23
N SER A 41 1.36 20.29 8.10
CA SER A 41 0.99 20.95 9.35
C SER A 41 1.92 20.62 10.53
N HIS A 42 2.49 19.41 10.55
CA HIS A 42 3.23 18.88 11.71
C HIS A 42 4.65 18.39 11.39
N GLY A 43 5.01 18.26 10.12
CA GLY A 43 6.35 17.91 9.68
C GLY A 43 6.67 16.40 9.72
N PRO A 44 7.86 16.02 9.22
CA PRO A 44 8.24 14.62 9.00
C PRO A 44 8.42 13.82 10.30
N GLU A 45 8.93 14.43 11.38
CA GLU A 45 9.12 13.73 12.66
C GLU A 45 7.80 13.25 13.26
N PHE A 46 6.76 14.09 13.19
CA PHE A 46 5.40 13.71 13.58
C PHE A 46 4.89 12.54 12.74
N MET A 47 5.10 12.59 11.42
CA MET A 47 4.65 11.52 10.52
C MET A 47 5.35 10.19 10.80
N VAL A 48 6.65 10.19 11.13
CA VAL A 48 7.37 8.97 11.55
C VAL A 48 6.71 8.34 12.77
N HIS A 49 6.33 9.16 13.77
CA HIS A 49 5.64 8.67 14.96
C HIS A 49 4.26 8.07 14.63
N VAL A 50 3.46 8.77 13.81
CA VAL A 50 2.14 8.29 13.36
C VAL A 50 2.29 6.94 12.65
N TYR A 51 3.19 6.83 11.67
CA TYR A 51 3.40 5.58 10.95
C TYR A 51 3.81 4.45 11.87
N ARG A 52 4.78 4.67 12.75
CA ARG A 52 5.22 3.65 13.72
C ARG A 52 4.05 3.14 14.55
N THR A 53 3.24 4.06 15.07
CA THR A 53 2.07 3.74 15.91
C THR A 53 1.00 2.97 15.12
N THR A 54 0.70 3.39 13.89
CA THR A 54 -0.25 2.70 13.01
C THR A 54 0.20 1.28 12.69
N PHE A 55 1.50 1.08 12.40
CA PHE A 55 2.05 -0.25 12.16
C PHE A 55 1.96 -1.12 13.41
N GLU A 56 2.34 -0.62 14.59
CA GLU A 56 2.25 -1.36 15.85
C GLU A 56 0.81 -1.84 16.12
N GLN A 57 -0.18 -0.94 15.98
CA GLN A 57 -1.60 -1.27 16.15
C GLN A 57 -2.10 -2.29 15.12
N ALA A 58 -1.71 -2.14 13.85
CA ALA A 58 -2.11 -3.06 12.80
C ALA A 58 -1.57 -4.48 13.08
N LEU A 59 -0.30 -4.57 13.48
CA LEU A 59 0.38 -5.84 13.77
C LEU A 59 -0.26 -6.61 14.95
N GLU A 60 -0.86 -5.92 15.92
CA GLU A 60 -1.51 -6.57 17.08
C GLU A 60 -2.71 -7.44 16.67
N SER A 61 -3.50 -6.98 15.70
CA SER A 61 -4.72 -7.64 15.25
C SER A 61 -4.55 -8.56 14.04
N MET A 62 -3.35 -8.60 13.45
CA MET A 62 -3.12 -9.23 12.15
C MET A 62 -2.74 -10.73 12.29
N PRO A 63 -3.30 -11.64 11.48
CA PRO A 63 -2.89 -13.04 11.42
C PRO A 63 -1.41 -13.19 11.06
N ASP A 64 -0.73 -14.22 11.57
CA ASP A 64 0.72 -14.40 11.42
C ASP A 64 1.22 -14.37 9.97
N ALA A 65 0.49 -14.99 9.05
CA ALA A 65 0.87 -15.01 7.64
C ALA A 65 0.85 -13.61 7.00
N GLU A 66 -0.17 -12.81 7.32
CA GLU A 66 -0.31 -11.44 6.83
C GLU A 66 0.72 -10.52 7.51
N ARG A 67 0.94 -10.71 8.82
CA ARG A 67 1.94 -10.00 9.62
C ARG A 67 3.34 -10.17 9.02
N ASN A 68 3.73 -11.41 8.73
CA ASN A 68 5.05 -11.73 8.16
C ASN A 68 5.20 -11.12 6.76
N LYS A 69 4.15 -11.20 5.93
CA LYS A 69 4.15 -10.57 4.60
C LYS A 69 4.32 -9.06 4.68
N LEU A 70 3.64 -8.41 5.62
CA LEU A 70 3.75 -6.97 5.85
C LEU A 70 5.19 -6.59 6.27
N LEU A 71 5.76 -7.30 7.24
CA LEU A 71 7.13 -7.03 7.72
C LEU A 71 8.18 -7.24 6.64
N TYR A 72 8.05 -8.28 5.82
CA TYR A 72 8.95 -8.51 4.69
C TYR A 72 8.84 -7.38 3.64
N THR A 73 7.62 -7.01 3.25
CA THR A 73 7.39 -5.92 2.29
C THR A 73 7.91 -4.59 2.82
N PHE A 74 7.72 -4.31 4.11
CA PHE A 74 8.23 -3.11 4.75
C PHE A 74 9.76 -3.08 4.73
N ARG A 75 10.42 -4.22 4.98
CA ARG A 75 11.88 -4.32 4.90
C ARG A 75 12.40 -4.08 3.49
N GLU A 76 11.81 -4.70 2.48
CA GLU A 76 12.19 -4.48 1.08
C GLU A 76 12.04 -3.00 0.67
N ALA A 77 10.96 -2.35 1.09
CA ALA A 77 10.75 -0.93 0.82
C ALA A 77 11.83 -0.04 1.47
N MET A 78 12.25 -0.37 2.69
CA MET A 78 13.36 0.33 3.38
C MET A 78 14.69 0.11 2.67
N ASP A 79 15.03 -1.12 2.31
CA ASP A 79 16.27 -1.44 1.61
C ASP A 79 16.32 -0.70 0.26
N LYS A 80 15.22 -0.70 -0.49
CA LYS A 80 15.10 0.07 -1.74
C LYS A 80 15.25 1.58 -1.53
N ALA A 81 14.63 2.15 -0.49
CA ALA A 81 14.75 3.58 -0.21
C ALA A 81 16.17 3.99 0.18
N ILE A 82 16.91 3.10 0.85
CA ILE A 82 18.33 3.29 1.16
C ILE A 82 19.16 3.30 -0.14
N ASP A 83 18.92 2.33 -1.02
CA ASP A 83 19.62 2.26 -2.31
C ASP A 83 19.37 3.54 -3.14
N GLU A 84 18.11 3.96 -3.27
CA GLU A 84 17.75 5.20 -3.97
C GLU A 84 18.39 6.45 -3.34
N HIS A 85 18.48 6.51 -2.01
CA HIS A 85 19.14 7.61 -1.31
C HIS A 85 20.65 7.65 -1.58
N HIS A 86 21.32 6.50 -1.64
CA HIS A 86 22.74 6.42 -1.96
C HIS A 86 23.03 6.74 -3.44
N ASP A 87 22.17 6.33 -4.35
CA ASP A 87 22.29 6.65 -5.78
C ASP A 87 22.16 8.16 -6.03
N ILE A 88 21.27 8.84 -5.31
CA ILE A 88 21.11 10.30 -5.38
C ILE A 88 22.33 11.02 -4.78
N ALA A 89 22.96 10.48 -3.73
CA ALA A 89 24.14 11.07 -3.11
C ALA A 89 25.44 10.89 -3.94
N ALA A 90 25.45 9.94 -4.87
CA ALA A 90 26.59 9.64 -5.75
C ALA A 90 26.54 10.34 -7.12
N ALA A 91 25.42 11.02 -7.45
CA ALA A 91 25.19 11.77 -8.69
C ALA A 91 25.41 13.28 -8.50
#